data_AF-A0A353Z0D9-F1
#
_entry.id   AF-A0A353Z0D9-F1
#
_cell.length_a   1.000
_cell.length_b   1.000
_cell.length_c   1.000
_cell.angle_alpha   90.00
_cell.angle_beta   90.00
_cell.angle_gamma   90.00
#
_symmetry.space_group_name_H-M   'P 1'
#
loop_
_entity.id
_entity.type
_entity.pdbx_description
1 polymer ?
#
loop_
_entity_poly.entity_id
_entity_poly.type
_entity_poly.pdbx_seq_one_letter_code
_entity_poly.pdbx_strand_id
1 'polypeptide(L)'
;MNIVSLSYYQIKRLKSLDMKLKHVILALFLSLFFAASLSAQAEVGELQLSSDTTETDSVEYELIVLELGFDNYLISQPPKEFYSVSYYKNWNYQYTIEWNARYRTGPNQELFLFEINYDKTIDYGLELEYKLYHFYRFFEKKYNITLVNRGNRP
;
A
#
# COMPACT_ATOMS: atom_id res chain seq x y z
N MET A 1 44.88 39.10 43.26
CA MET A 1 43.67 38.39 42.77
C MET A 1 43.12 37.58 43.93
N ASN A 2 41.94 37.93 44.46
CA ASN A 2 41.49 37.52 45.78
C ASN A 2 40.99 36.06 45.77
N ILE A 3 41.42 35.22 46.71
CA ILE A 3 41.09 33.77 46.74
C ILE A 3 39.57 33.53 46.77
N VAL A 4 38.82 34.46 47.39
CA VAL A 4 37.36 34.45 47.45
C VAL A 4 36.72 34.59 46.05
N SER A 5 37.28 35.42 45.17
CA SER A 5 36.72 35.57 43.82
C SER A 5 36.99 34.33 42.96
N LEU A 6 38.17 33.73 43.07
CA LEU A 6 38.51 32.46 42.39
C LEU A 6 37.57 31.32 42.82
N SER A 7 37.33 31.16 44.13
CA SER A 7 36.40 30.15 44.65
C SER A 7 34.96 30.36 44.14
N TYR A 8 34.49 31.62 44.16
CA TYR A 8 33.16 31.97 43.62
C TYR A 8 33.02 31.61 42.14
N TYR A 9 34.02 31.91 41.32
CA TYR A 9 34.00 31.57 39.88
C TYR A 9 33.98 30.06 39.64
N GLN A 10 34.73 29.27 40.43
CA GLN A 10 34.71 27.81 40.31
C GLN A 10 33.34 27.22 40.68
N ILE A 11 32.73 27.68 41.77
CA ILE A 11 31.39 27.22 42.19
C ILE A 11 30.32 27.60 41.16
N LYS A 12 30.38 28.82 40.62
CA LYS A 12 29.46 29.27 39.57
C LYS A 12 29.63 28.46 38.28
N ARG A 13 30.88 28.11 37.91
CA ARG A 13 31.18 27.25 36.77
C ARG A 13 30.67 25.82 36.99
N LEU A 14 30.87 25.24 38.18
CA LEU A 14 30.37 23.89 38.54
C LEU A 14 28.83 23.82 38.48
N LYS A 15 28.12 24.80 39.05
CA LYS A 15 26.65 24.85 38.96
C LYS A 15 26.16 25.02 37.52
N SER A 16 26.88 25.80 36.70
CA SER A 16 26.57 25.96 35.29
C SER A 16 26.79 24.66 34.50
N LEU A 17 27.83 23.89 34.81
CA LEU A 17 28.11 22.59 34.19
C LEU A 17 27.04 21.54 34.54
N ASP A 18 26.65 21.45 35.82
CA ASP A 18 25.56 20.55 36.26
C ASP A 18 24.23 20.90 35.58
N MET A 19 23.91 22.19 35.49
CA MET A 19 22.72 22.66 34.77
C MET A 19 22.77 22.28 33.29
N LYS A 20 23.89 22.49 32.60
CA LYS A 20 24.04 22.11 31.17
C LYS A 20 23.92 20.59 30.98
N LEU A 21 24.53 19.79 31.86
CA LEU A 21 24.47 18.33 31.79
C LEU A 21 23.02 17.82 31.90
N LYS A 22 22.22 18.39 32.81
CA LYS A 22 20.79 18.06 32.96
C LYS A 22 19.97 18.39 31.70
N HIS A 23 20.24 19.53 31.06
CA HIS A 23 19.55 19.90 29.81
C HIS A 23 19.95 18.99 28.64
N VAL A 24 21.21 18.54 28.57
CA VAL A 24 21.67 17.57 27.57
C VAL A 24 21.00 16.20 27.77
N ILE A 25 20.91 15.73 29.01
CA ILE A 25 20.23 14.45 29.34
C ILE A 25 18.73 14.55 29.02
N LEU A 26 18.07 15.67 29.33
CA LEU A 26 16.67 15.92 29.01
C LEU A 26 16.41 15.93 27.48
N ALA A 27 17.31 16.56 26.71
CA ALA A 27 17.21 16.58 25.25
C ALA A 27 17.38 15.19 24.62
N LEU A 28 18.28 14.35 25.17
CA LEU A 28 18.45 12.97 24.71
C LEU A 28 17.20 12.11 24.99
N PHE A 29 16.58 12.25 26.18
CA PHE A 29 15.32 11.57 26.49
C PHE A 29 14.16 12.01 25.59
N LEU A 30 14.09 13.30 25.21
CA LEU A 30 13.07 13.78 24.28
C LEU A 30 13.27 13.24 22.86
N SER A 31 14.52 13.06 22.43
CA SER A 31 14.82 12.50 21.10
C SER A 31 14.42 11.02 20.95
N LEU A 32 14.32 10.28 22.06
CA LEU A 32 13.85 8.89 22.08
C LEU A 32 12.32 8.74 21.88
N PHE A 33 11.55 9.84 21.94
CA PHE A 33 10.10 9.82 21.66
C PHE A 33 9.74 10.19 20.21
N PHE A 34 10.72 10.54 19.37
CA PHE A 34 10.49 10.95 17.97
C PHE A 34 10.94 9.90 16.92
N ALA A 35 11.27 8.69 17.35
CA ALA A 35 11.67 7.58 16.47
C ALA A 35 10.55 6.53 16.27
N ALA A 36 9.29 6.92 16.41
CA ALA A 36 8.13 6.10 16.06
C ALA A 36 7.19 6.88 15.11
N SER A 37 7.74 7.25 13.96
CA SER A 37 6.97 7.45 12.74
C SER A 37 7.88 7.05 11.59
N LEU A 38 8.15 5.75 11.52
CA LEU A 38 8.54 5.12 10.28
C LEU A 38 7.29 5.16 9.41
N SER A 39 7.19 6.20 8.59
CA SER A 39 6.34 6.17 7.41
C SER A 39 6.76 4.90 6.66
N ALA A 40 5.91 3.87 6.68
CA ALA A 40 6.05 2.77 5.74
C ALA A 40 6.09 3.41 4.35
N GLN A 41 7.25 3.36 3.70
CA GLN A 41 7.35 3.65 2.29
C GLN A 41 6.36 2.69 1.64
N ALA A 42 5.27 3.20 1.08
CA ALA A 42 4.39 2.41 0.25
C ALA A 42 5.27 1.92 -0.91
N GLU A 43 5.68 0.66 -0.86
CA GLU A 43 6.16 -0.01 -2.06
C GLU A 43 5.02 0.09 -3.07
N VAL A 44 5.38 0.58 -4.25
CA VAL A 44 4.50 0.75 -5.41
C VAL A 44 3.73 -0.54 -5.59
N GLY A 45 2.40 -0.46 -5.47
CA GLY A 45 1.52 -1.59 -5.70
C GLY A 45 1.71 -2.09 -7.13
N GLU A 46 2.43 -3.18 -7.32
CA GLU A 46 2.59 -3.84 -8.61
C GLU A 46 1.60 -4.99 -8.69
N LEU A 47 0.82 -5.03 -9.77
CA LEU A 47 -0.04 -6.15 -10.10
C LEU A 47 0.75 -7.05 -11.04
N GLN A 48 1.51 -7.99 -10.46
CA GLN A 48 2.33 -8.92 -11.24
C GLN A 48 1.48 -10.10 -11.69
N LEU A 49 1.43 -10.31 -13.01
CA LEU A 49 0.92 -11.52 -13.64
C LEU A 49 2.13 -12.40 -13.96
N SER A 50 2.43 -13.39 -13.11
CA SER A 50 3.51 -14.35 -13.35
C SER A 50 2.97 -15.57 -14.10
N SER A 51 3.72 -16.04 -15.10
CA SER A 51 3.44 -17.29 -15.82
C SER A 51 4.62 -18.25 -15.65
N ASP A 52 4.41 -19.39 -15.02
CA ASP A 52 5.44 -20.44 -14.95
C ASP A 52 5.36 -21.32 -16.22
N THR A 53 6.44 -21.38 -16.98
CA THR A 53 6.53 -22.20 -18.21
C THR A 53 7.53 -23.32 -17.95
N THR A 54 7.09 -24.32 -17.18
CA THR A 54 7.79 -25.60 -17.12
C THR A 54 7.31 -26.44 -18.31
N GLU A 55 8.28 -26.97 -19.06
CA GLU A 55 8.04 -27.70 -20.30
C GLU A 55 7.08 -28.88 -20.05
N THR A 56 5.92 -28.86 -20.72
CA THR A 56 4.79 -29.84 -20.69
C THR A 56 3.88 -29.83 -19.45
N ASP A 57 2.91 -28.90 -19.43
CA ASP A 57 1.45 -29.12 -19.57
C ASP A 57 0.68 -28.12 -18.67
N SER A 58 0.00 -27.15 -19.28
CA SER A 58 -0.65 -25.96 -18.69
C SER A 58 0.26 -24.79 -18.24
N VAL A 59 -0.16 -23.57 -18.58
CA VAL A 59 0.45 -22.33 -18.08
C VAL A 59 -0.36 -21.89 -16.87
N GLU A 60 0.27 -21.83 -15.70
CA GLU A 60 -0.34 -21.30 -14.48
C GLU A 60 -0.08 -19.81 -14.37
N TYR A 61 -1.14 -19.04 -14.13
CA TYR A 61 -1.08 -17.61 -13.96
C TYR A 61 -1.37 -17.23 -12.51
N GLU A 62 -0.49 -16.45 -11.91
CA GLU A 62 -0.71 -15.92 -10.56
C GLU A 62 -0.87 -14.40 -10.61
N LEU A 63 -1.82 -13.91 -9.81
CA LEU A 63 -2.06 -12.49 -9.59
C LEU A 63 -1.61 -12.10 -8.19
N ILE A 64 -0.56 -11.28 -8.12
CA ILE A 64 -0.06 -10.70 -6.87
C ILE A 64 -0.60 -9.27 -6.76
N VAL A 65 -1.24 -8.94 -5.64
CA VAL A 65 -1.79 -7.60 -5.37
C VAL A 65 -1.08 -7.02 -4.16
N LEU A 66 -0.22 -6.03 -4.37
CA LEU A 66 0.59 -5.41 -3.31
C LEU A 66 -0.11 -4.21 -2.62
N GLU A 67 -1.44 -4.18 -2.65
CA GLU A 67 -2.22 -3.10 -2.05
C GLU A 67 -2.50 -3.36 -0.57
N LEU A 68 -2.04 -2.44 0.30
CA LEU A 68 -2.28 -2.54 1.74
C LEU A 68 -3.79 -2.63 2.05
N GLY A 69 -4.14 -3.67 2.80
CA GLY A 69 -5.51 -3.95 3.21
C GLY A 69 -6.32 -4.81 2.23
N PHE A 70 -5.77 -5.15 1.05
CA PHE A 70 -6.47 -5.99 0.08
C PHE A 70 -6.77 -7.39 0.62
N ASP A 71 -5.80 -8.07 1.25
CA ASP A 71 -6.00 -9.42 1.79
C ASP A 71 -7.09 -9.46 2.87
N ASN A 72 -7.06 -8.48 3.79
CA ASN A 72 -8.09 -8.33 4.82
C ASN A 72 -9.47 -8.08 4.21
N TYR A 73 -9.53 -7.25 3.15
CA TYR A 73 -10.77 -7.05 2.40
C TYR A 73 -11.24 -8.36 1.76
N LEU A 74 -10.34 -9.12 1.12
CA LEU A 74 -10.68 -10.35 0.40
C LEU A 74 -11.23 -11.44 1.32
N ILE A 75 -10.72 -11.56 2.55
CA ILE A 75 -11.25 -12.46 3.58
C ILE A 75 -12.72 -12.14 3.92
N SER A 76 -13.12 -10.87 3.83
CA SER A 76 -14.51 -10.45 4.10
C SER A 76 -15.46 -10.66 2.92
N GLN A 77 -14.96 -11.13 1.77
CA GLN A 77 -15.77 -11.33 0.57
C GLN A 77 -16.37 -12.74 0.53
N PRO A 78 -17.46 -12.95 -0.24
CA PRO A 78 -17.99 -14.28 -0.49
C PRO A 78 -16.92 -15.22 -1.05
N PRO A 79 -17.05 -16.55 -0.85
CA PRO A 79 -16.12 -17.52 -1.41
C PRO A 79 -16.04 -17.39 -2.94
N LYS A 80 -14.92 -17.78 -3.53
CA LYS A 80 -14.63 -17.61 -4.97
C LYS A 80 -15.65 -18.30 -5.89
N GLU A 81 -16.34 -19.32 -5.40
CA GLU A 81 -17.39 -20.05 -6.13
C GLU A 81 -18.75 -19.33 -6.13
N PHE A 82 -18.88 -18.19 -5.45
CA PHE A 82 -20.15 -17.48 -5.33
C PHE A 82 -20.68 -16.96 -6.67
N TYR A 83 -19.80 -16.43 -7.52
CA TYR A 83 -20.13 -16.10 -8.90
C TYR A 83 -19.49 -17.08 -9.88
N SER A 84 -20.06 -17.20 -11.07
CA SER A 84 -19.48 -18.03 -12.13
C SER A 84 -18.20 -17.41 -12.68
N VAL A 85 -17.31 -18.24 -13.23
CA VAL A 85 -16.11 -17.77 -13.95
C VAL A 85 -16.49 -16.77 -15.04
N SER A 86 -17.56 -17.05 -15.81
CA SER A 86 -18.06 -16.15 -16.85
C SER A 86 -18.46 -14.78 -16.29
N TYR A 87 -19.08 -14.74 -15.10
CA TYR A 87 -19.39 -13.47 -14.43
C TYR A 87 -18.11 -12.67 -14.14
N TYR A 88 -17.10 -13.31 -13.53
CA TYR A 88 -15.83 -12.65 -13.24
C TYR A 88 -15.15 -12.16 -14.51
N LYS A 89 -15.01 -13.02 -15.54
CA LYS A 89 -14.41 -12.66 -16.84
C LYS A 89 -15.09 -11.46 -17.49
N ASN A 90 -16.41 -11.43 -17.49
CA ASN A 90 -17.18 -10.33 -18.07
C ASN A 90 -16.87 -9.01 -17.36
N TRP A 91 -16.84 -8.99 -16.02
CA TRP A 91 -16.54 -7.77 -15.27
C TRP A 91 -15.08 -7.37 -15.33
N ASN A 92 -14.15 -8.34 -15.24
CA ASN A 92 -12.71 -8.10 -15.34
C ASN A 92 -12.35 -7.47 -16.68
N TYR A 93 -12.97 -7.92 -17.77
CA TYR A 93 -12.79 -7.31 -19.08
C TYR A 93 -13.21 -5.82 -19.09
N GLN A 94 -14.41 -5.52 -18.58
CA GLN A 94 -14.91 -4.13 -18.53
C GLN A 94 -14.03 -3.24 -17.64
N TYR A 95 -13.66 -3.74 -16.47
CA TYR A 95 -12.79 -3.00 -15.57
C TYR A 95 -11.39 -2.78 -16.13
N THR A 96 -10.82 -3.77 -16.80
CA THR A 96 -9.47 -3.65 -17.37
C THR A 96 -9.44 -2.59 -18.46
N ILE A 97 -10.48 -2.51 -19.30
CA ILE A 97 -10.61 -1.43 -20.30
C ILE A 97 -10.60 -0.06 -19.62
N GLU A 98 -11.45 0.15 -18.61
CA GLU A 98 -11.55 1.42 -17.90
C GLU A 98 -10.28 1.76 -17.11
N TRP A 99 -9.68 0.76 -16.46
CA TRP A 99 -8.40 0.90 -15.75
C TRP A 99 -7.31 1.38 -16.71
N ASN A 100 -7.13 0.70 -17.84
CA ASN A 100 -6.10 1.04 -18.81
C ASN A 100 -6.36 2.40 -19.48
N ALA A 101 -7.64 2.76 -19.69
CA ALA A 101 -8.00 4.10 -20.16
C ALA A 101 -7.56 5.18 -19.17
N ARG A 102 -7.76 4.94 -17.86
CA ARG A 102 -7.36 5.89 -16.81
C ARG A 102 -5.85 5.95 -16.59
N TYR A 103 -5.18 4.80 -16.68
CA TYR A 103 -3.73 4.71 -16.66
C TYR A 103 -3.07 5.59 -17.74
N ARG A 104 -3.63 5.62 -18.95
CA ARG A 104 -3.04 6.38 -20.07
C ARG A 104 -3.30 7.88 -20.00
N THR A 105 -4.55 8.27 -19.77
CA THR A 105 -4.98 9.68 -19.93
C THR A 105 -6.11 10.09 -18.99
N GLY A 106 -6.34 9.36 -17.89
CA GLY A 106 -7.46 9.60 -16.99
C GLY A 106 -7.22 10.71 -15.97
N PRO A 107 -8.29 11.20 -15.32
CA PRO A 107 -8.14 11.99 -14.10
C PRO A 107 -7.57 11.11 -12.98
N ASN A 108 -6.79 11.72 -12.09
CA ASN A 108 -6.08 11.05 -10.99
C ASN A 108 -5.21 9.88 -11.50
N GLN A 109 -4.53 10.09 -12.63
CA GLN A 109 -3.68 9.10 -13.30
C GLN A 109 -2.63 8.51 -12.34
N GLU A 110 -2.17 9.28 -11.36
CA GLU A 110 -1.21 8.87 -10.33
C GLU A 110 -1.69 7.70 -9.46
N LEU A 111 -3.00 7.42 -9.41
CA LEU A 111 -3.57 6.27 -8.71
C LEU A 111 -3.54 4.98 -9.55
N PHE A 112 -3.36 5.11 -10.86
CA PHE A 112 -3.31 4.00 -11.81
C PHE A 112 -1.84 3.78 -12.20
N LEU A 113 -1.20 2.79 -11.60
CA LEU A 113 0.26 2.67 -11.64
C LEU A 113 0.80 1.87 -12.83
N PHE A 114 -0.03 1.02 -13.43
CA PHE A 114 0.37 0.10 -14.51
C PHE A 114 -0.79 -0.18 -15.45
N GLU A 115 -0.47 -0.64 -16.65
CA GLU A 115 -1.44 -1.21 -17.59
C GLU A 115 -1.61 -2.71 -17.33
N ILE A 116 -2.84 -3.22 -17.47
CA ILE A 116 -3.16 -4.64 -17.29
C ILE A 116 -3.47 -5.25 -18.65
N ASN A 117 -2.67 -6.22 -19.10
CA ASN A 117 -2.92 -6.94 -20.34
C ASN A 117 -3.79 -8.19 -20.09
N TYR A 118 -5.08 -7.98 -19.89
CA TYR A 118 -6.04 -9.05 -19.62
C TYR A 118 -6.78 -9.50 -20.90
N ASP A 119 -6.71 -10.79 -21.22
CA ASP A 119 -7.45 -11.41 -22.32
C ASP A 119 -8.51 -12.38 -21.79
N LYS A 120 -9.79 -12.01 -21.93
CA LYS A 120 -10.94 -12.82 -21.48
C LYS A 120 -11.01 -14.22 -22.13
N THR A 121 -10.31 -14.45 -23.24
CA THR A 121 -10.29 -15.74 -23.94
C THR A 121 -9.31 -16.74 -23.34
N ILE A 122 -8.32 -16.26 -22.59
CA ILE A 122 -7.36 -17.08 -21.86
C ILE A 122 -8.03 -17.64 -20.60
N ASP A 123 -7.69 -18.87 -20.23
CA ASP A 123 -8.11 -19.48 -18.97
C ASP A 123 -7.06 -19.25 -17.89
N TYR A 124 -7.21 -18.15 -17.16
CA TYR A 124 -6.36 -17.81 -16.02
C TYR A 124 -6.74 -18.58 -14.74
N GLY A 125 -7.82 -19.36 -14.74
CA GLY A 125 -8.33 -20.05 -13.57
C GLY A 125 -9.19 -19.17 -12.63
N LEU A 126 -10.06 -19.85 -11.87
CA LEU A 126 -11.07 -19.19 -11.01
C LEU A 126 -10.45 -18.26 -9.97
N GLU A 127 -9.29 -18.62 -9.41
CA GLU A 127 -8.65 -17.84 -8.36
C GLU A 127 -8.17 -16.48 -8.87
N LEU A 128 -7.55 -16.43 -10.04
CA LEU A 128 -7.11 -15.19 -10.66
C LEU A 128 -8.32 -14.31 -10.99
N GLU A 129 -9.34 -14.90 -11.61
CA GLU A 129 -10.55 -14.18 -12.01
C GLU A 129 -11.28 -13.56 -10.80
N TYR A 130 -11.35 -14.31 -9.70
CA TYR A 130 -11.89 -13.83 -8.43
C TYR A 130 -11.06 -12.71 -7.82
N LYS A 131 -9.73 -12.89 -7.71
CA LYS A 131 -8.82 -11.89 -7.14
C LYS A 131 -8.82 -10.59 -7.94
N LEU A 132 -8.76 -10.68 -9.28
CA LEU A 132 -8.76 -9.50 -10.16
C LEU A 132 -10.06 -8.70 -10.04
N TYR A 133 -11.19 -9.41 -10.00
CA TYR A 133 -12.49 -8.77 -9.80
C TYR A 133 -12.55 -8.01 -8.48
N HIS A 134 -12.11 -8.64 -7.40
CA HIS A 134 -12.14 -8.03 -6.08
C HIS A 134 -11.11 -6.92 -5.92
N PHE A 135 -9.98 -6.98 -6.63
CA PHE A 135 -9.02 -5.87 -6.70
C PHE A 135 -9.70 -4.59 -7.20
N TYR A 136 -10.43 -4.66 -8.31
CA TYR A 136 -11.15 -3.49 -8.82
C TYR A 136 -12.20 -2.97 -7.84
N ARG A 137 -12.99 -3.86 -7.21
CA ARG A 137 -14.00 -3.48 -6.22
C ARG A 137 -13.38 -2.85 -4.97
N PHE A 138 -12.25 -3.37 -4.52
CA PHE A 138 -11.47 -2.82 -3.43
C PHE A 138 -10.96 -1.43 -3.78
N PHE A 139 -10.39 -1.26 -4.97
CA PHE A 139 -9.87 0.01 -5.45
C PHE A 139 -10.97 1.08 -5.52
N GLU A 140 -12.13 0.75 -6.10
CA GLU A 140 -13.30 1.63 -6.14
C GLU A 140 -13.70 2.12 -4.73
N LYS A 141 -13.72 1.20 -3.76
CA LYS A 141 -14.05 1.51 -2.36
C LYS A 141 -12.97 2.34 -1.66
N LYS A 142 -11.70 1.98 -1.83
CA LYS A 142 -10.55 2.61 -1.14
C LYS A 142 -10.37 4.06 -1.58
N TYR A 143 -10.47 4.32 -2.88
CA TYR A 143 -10.25 5.66 -3.46
C TYR A 143 -11.54 6.43 -3.73
N ASN A 144 -12.70 5.85 -3.41
CA ASN A 144 -14.02 6.41 -3.70
C ASN A 144 -14.16 6.81 -5.19
N ILE A 145 -13.72 5.91 -6.07
CA ILE A 145 -13.77 6.07 -7.52
C ILE A 145 -14.75 5.04 -8.08
N THR A 146 -15.54 5.42 -9.08
CA THR A 146 -16.30 4.46 -9.88
C THR A 146 -15.56 4.20 -11.18
N LEU A 147 -15.12 2.98 -11.42
CA LEU A 147 -14.51 2.55 -12.68
C LEU A 147 -15.60 2.20 -13.70
N VAL A 148 -16.51 1.30 -13.32
CA VAL A 148 -17.61 0.85 -14.19
C VAL A 148 -18.93 1.01 -13.44
N ASN A 149 -19.86 1.76 -14.02
CA ASN A 149 -21.20 1.91 -13.44
C ASN A 149 -22.00 0.62 -13.63
N ARG A 150 -22.33 -0.05 -12.52
CA ARG A 150 -23.10 -1.31 -12.54
C ARG A 150 -24.61 -1.13 -12.51
N GLY A 151 -25.07 0.11 -12.44
CA GLY A 151 -26.44 0.46 -12.11
C GLY A 151 -26.76 0.13 -10.66
N ASN A 152 -27.27 1.10 -9.91
CA ASN A 152 -28.03 0.77 -8.72
C ASN A 152 -29.33 0.14 -9.23
N ARG A 153 -29.46 -1.18 -9.18
CA ARG A 153 -30.80 -1.75 -9.14
C ARG A 153 -31.35 -1.39 -7.75
N PRO A 154 -32.43 -0.61 -7.66
CA PRO A 154 -33.06 -0.28 -6.38
C PRO A 154 -33.47 -1.55 -5.64
#